data_AF-A0A519MNK3-F1
#
_entry.id   AF-A0A519MNK3-F1
#
_cell.length_a   1.000
_cell.length_b   1.000
_cell.length_c   1.000
_cell.angle_alpha   90.00
_cell.angle_beta   90.00
_cell.angle_gamma   90.00
#
_symmetry.space_group_name_H-M   'P 1'
#
loop_
_entity.id
_entity.type
_entity.pdbx_description
1 polymer ?
#
loop_
_entity_poly.entity_id
_entity_poly.type
_entity_poly.pdbx_seq_one_letter_code
_entity_poly.pdbx_strand_id
1 'polypeptide(L)'
;MPRRYLTSSEAHAALRRGKAIEVFLGACSRSDCHGIRWVQIRGLPNGCELHLYETADLGSEDYTDVYEFGPLDPELEQSEANEVLTFSSFEECLKTLETRWPSATSRLTNEFMVQDEYADYLRRGRDAQTAA
;
A
#
# COMPACT_ATOMS: atom_id res chain seq x y z
N MET A 1 11.29 17.66 7.04
CA MET A 1 10.61 16.39 7.38
C MET A 1 11.65 15.28 7.42
N PRO A 2 11.60 14.34 8.37
CA PRO A 2 12.43 13.15 8.29
C PRO A 2 12.16 12.41 6.98
N ARG A 3 13.14 11.61 6.53
CA ARG A 3 13.04 10.83 5.30
C ARG A 3 11.90 9.81 5.43
N ARG A 4 10.81 10.00 4.68
CA ARG A 4 9.63 9.11 4.69
C ARG A 4 9.90 7.78 3.99
N TYR A 5 10.56 7.83 2.84
CA TYR A 5 10.76 6.66 2.00
C TYR A 5 12.00 5.85 2.40
N LEU A 6 11.80 4.54 2.52
CA LEU A 6 12.80 3.54 2.83
C LEU A 6 13.57 3.14 1.57
N THR A 7 14.87 2.94 1.72
CA THR A 7 15.64 2.12 0.79
C THR A 7 15.22 0.65 0.90
N SER A 8 15.53 -0.14 -0.13
CA SER A 8 15.33 -1.61 -0.09
C SER A 8 15.98 -2.25 1.14
N SER A 9 17.19 -1.81 1.53
CA SER A 9 17.87 -2.34 2.73
C SER A 9 17.17 -1.96 4.04
N GLU A 10 16.68 -0.73 4.18
CA GLU A 10 15.93 -0.27 5.36
C GLU A 10 14.58 -1.01 5.47
N ALA A 11 13.89 -1.17 4.34
CA ALA A 11 12.65 -1.92 4.23
C ALA A 11 12.85 -3.40 4.64
N HIS A 12 13.86 -4.07 4.09
CA HIS A 12 14.19 -5.45 4.46
C HIS A 12 14.54 -5.57 5.95
N ALA A 13 15.29 -4.60 6.49
CA ALA A 13 15.61 -4.57 7.91
C ALA A 13 14.36 -4.39 8.79
N ALA A 14 13.36 -3.61 8.35
CA ALA A 14 12.08 -3.47 9.04
C ALA A 14 11.31 -4.81 9.08
N LEU A 15 11.20 -5.51 7.95
CA LEU A 15 10.57 -6.84 7.88
C LEU A 15 11.22 -7.84 8.84
N ARG A 16 12.56 -7.85 8.90
CA ARG A 16 13.32 -8.72 9.82
C ARG A 16 13.10 -8.41 11.30
N ARG A 17 12.63 -7.22 11.64
CA ARG A 17 12.23 -6.83 13.01
C ARG A 17 10.74 -7.08 13.28
N GLY A 18 10.04 -7.74 12.36
CA GLY A 18 8.60 -8.02 12.47
C GLY A 18 7.72 -6.81 12.22
N LYS A 19 8.24 -5.78 11.53
CA LYS A 19 7.45 -4.60 11.12
C LYS A 19 7.01 -4.75 9.67
N ALA A 20 5.80 -4.33 9.35
CA ALA A 20 5.36 -4.22 7.97
C ALA A 20 5.97 -2.98 7.29
N ILE A 21 5.95 -3.00 5.96
CA ILE A 21 6.23 -1.84 5.11
C ILE A 21 5.09 -1.65 4.14
N GLU A 22 4.87 -0.43 3.68
CA GLU A 22 3.66 -0.09 2.92
C GLU A 22 3.96 0.80 1.73
N VAL A 23 3.11 0.71 0.72
CA VAL A 23 3.13 1.60 -0.45
C VAL A 23 1.71 2.02 -0.77
N PHE A 24 1.46 3.33 -0.81
CA PHE A 24 0.26 3.88 -1.40
C PHE A 24 0.37 3.90 -2.93
N LEU A 25 -0.60 3.27 -3.61
CA LEU A 25 -0.58 3.07 -5.06
C LEU A 25 -1.51 4.04 -5.83
N GLY A 26 -2.32 4.83 -5.12
CA GLY A 26 -3.21 5.82 -5.75
C GLY A 26 -4.63 5.32 -5.93
N ALA A 27 -5.36 5.95 -6.86
CA ALA A 27 -6.75 5.65 -7.13
C ALA A 27 -6.94 4.25 -7.75
N CYS A 28 -8.10 3.66 -7.48
CA CYS A 28 -8.60 2.50 -8.19
C CYS A 28 -10.12 2.59 -8.39
N SER A 29 -10.66 1.71 -9.22
CA SER A 29 -12.10 1.60 -9.44
C SER A 29 -12.52 0.14 -9.56
N ARG A 30 -13.64 -0.22 -8.96
CA ARG A 30 -14.27 -1.55 -9.08
C ARG A 30 -15.77 -1.34 -9.25
N SER A 31 -16.35 -1.87 -10.32
CA SER A 31 -17.81 -1.84 -10.57
C SER A 31 -18.43 -0.44 -10.35
N ASP A 32 -17.82 0.58 -10.94
CA ASP A 32 -18.21 2.00 -10.83
C ASP A 32 -18.03 2.65 -9.44
N CYS A 33 -17.51 1.93 -8.45
CA CYS A 33 -17.10 2.49 -7.17
C CYS A 33 -15.65 2.99 -7.24
N HIS A 34 -15.42 4.23 -6.78
CA HIS A 34 -14.09 4.82 -6.64
C HIS A 34 -13.45 4.44 -5.30
N GLY A 35 -12.18 4.07 -5.34
CA GLY A 35 -11.41 3.69 -4.18
C GLY A 35 -9.95 4.09 -4.28
N ILE A 36 -9.20 3.67 -3.28
CA ILE A 36 -7.74 3.77 -3.24
C ILE A 36 -7.13 2.39 -3.13
N ARG A 37 -5.92 2.27 -3.67
CA ARG A 37 -5.14 1.06 -3.63
C ARG A 37 -3.86 1.27 -2.84
N TRP A 38 -3.53 0.30 -2.01
CA TRP A 38 -2.28 0.29 -1.27
C TRP A 38 -1.84 -1.14 -0.98
N VAL A 39 -0.57 -1.30 -0.68
CA VAL A 39 0.04 -2.60 -0.40
C VAL A 39 0.69 -2.55 0.97
N GLN A 40 0.56 -3.65 1.70
CA GLN A 40 1.34 -3.95 2.89
C GLN A 40 2.19 -5.20 2.66
N ILE A 41 3.49 -5.11 2.94
CA ILE A 41 4.39 -6.26 2.90
C ILE A 41 4.75 -6.65 4.33
N ARG A 42 4.54 -7.93 4.66
CA ARG A 42 4.82 -8.52 5.99
C ARG A 42 5.95 -9.54 5.88
N GLY A 43 6.86 -9.52 6.85
CA GLY A 43 7.95 -10.50 6.93
C GLY A 43 7.46 -11.85 7.41
N LEU A 44 7.95 -12.93 6.78
CA LEU A 44 7.78 -14.31 7.24
C LEU A 44 9.16 -14.90 7.62
N PRO A 45 9.22 -16.01 8.40
CA PRO A 45 10.49 -16.66 8.73
C PRO A 45 11.37 -16.98 7.51
N ASN A 46 10.76 -17.38 6.39
CA ASN A 46 11.44 -17.80 5.16
C ASN A 46 10.99 -17.01 3.92
N GLY A 47 10.62 -15.73 4.08
CA GLY A 47 10.12 -14.94 2.96
C GLY A 47 9.30 -13.73 3.39
N CYS A 48 8.29 -13.41 2.60
CA CYS A 48 7.35 -12.35 2.91
C CYS A 48 6.00 -12.57 2.22
N GLU A 49 5.00 -11.85 2.70
CA GLU A 49 3.69 -11.75 2.06
C GLU A 49 3.43 -10.33 1.61
N LEU A 50 2.86 -10.19 0.42
CA LEU A 50 2.31 -8.94 -0.09
C LEU A 50 0.79 -9.03 0.02
N HIS A 51 0.21 -8.11 0.78
CA HIS A 51 -1.23 -7.94 0.97
C HIS A 51 -1.66 -6.71 0.18
N LEU A 52 -2.51 -6.90 -0.83
CA LEU A 52 -3.07 -5.84 -1.66
C LEU A 52 -4.44 -5.44 -1.12
N TYR A 53 -4.62 -4.14 -0.89
CA TYR A 53 -5.89 -3.57 -0.45
C TYR A 53 -6.42 -2.60 -1.51
N GLU A 54 -7.70 -2.76 -1.85
CA GLU A 54 -8.53 -1.80 -2.57
C GLU A 54 -9.62 -1.39 -1.59
N THR A 55 -9.50 -0.20 -1.02
CA THR A 55 -10.43 0.33 -0.01
C THR A 55 -11.27 1.45 -0.59
N ALA A 56 -12.43 1.71 0.01
CA ALA A 56 -13.25 2.86 -0.37
C ALA A 56 -12.47 4.18 -0.15
N ASP A 57 -12.67 5.17 -1.03
CA ASP A 57 -12.07 6.51 -0.87
C ASP A 57 -13.01 7.41 -0.04
N LEU A 58 -13.13 7.09 1.25
CA LEU A 58 -14.04 7.79 2.18
C LEU A 58 -13.41 8.98 2.90
N GLY A 59 -12.09 9.16 2.75
CA GLY A 59 -11.32 10.10 3.54
C GLY A 59 -11.44 11.56 3.13
N SER A 60 -10.87 12.42 3.96
CA SER A 60 -10.76 13.87 3.81
C SER A 60 -9.44 14.35 4.41
N GLU A 61 -9.14 15.65 4.32
CA GLU A 61 -7.92 16.21 4.94
C GLU A 61 -7.88 15.99 6.47
N ASP A 62 -9.04 15.87 7.11
CA ASP A 62 -9.18 15.61 8.55
C ASP A 62 -9.40 14.11 8.87
N TYR A 63 -9.54 13.25 7.86
CA TYR A 63 -9.79 11.82 8.01
C TYR A 63 -8.98 11.00 7.00
N THR A 64 -7.79 10.59 7.40
CA THR A 64 -6.79 9.95 6.50
C THR A 64 -6.50 8.50 6.85
N ASP A 65 -7.16 7.93 7.86
CA ASP A 65 -6.92 6.57 8.34
C ASP A 65 -7.46 5.53 7.34
N VAL A 66 -6.63 5.16 6.37
CA VAL A 66 -7.00 4.24 5.29
C VAL A 66 -7.37 2.84 5.77
N TYR A 67 -6.97 2.46 7.00
CA TYR A 67 -7.30 1.15 7.57
C TYR A 67 -8.77 1.08 8.01
N GLU A 68 -9.40 2.22 8.27
CA GLU A 68 -10.81 2.29 8.66
C GLU A 68 -11.78 2.37 7.48
N PHE A 69 -11.30 2.66 6.27
CA PHE A 69 -12.20 2.90 5.12
C PHE A 69 -12.93 1.65 4.62
N GLY A 70 -12.41 0.46 4.94
CA GLY A 70 -12.99 -0.82 4.56
C GLY A 70 -12.80 -1.16 3.08
N PRO A 71 -13.00 -2.43 2.68
CA PRO A 71 -12.77 -2.89 1.32
C PRO A 71 -13.80 -2.30 0.34
N LEU A 72 -13.36 -2.10 -0.89
CA LEU A 72 -14.23 -1.73 -2.01
C LEU A 72 -15.09 -2.91 -2.49
N ASP A 73 -14.65 -4.13 -2.21
CA ASP A 73 -15.39 -5.36 -2.49
C ASP A 73 -16.32 -5.68 -1.31
N PRO A 74 -17.65 -5.69 -1.51
CA PRO A 74 -18.62 -5.92 -0.44
C PRO A 74 -18.59 -7.36 0.13
N GLU A 75 -17.93 -8.30 -0.55
CA GLU A 75 -17.78 -9.68 -0.08
C GLU A 75 -16.60 -9.86 0.89
N LEU A 76 -15.74 -8.84 1.04
CA LEU A 76 -14.58 -8.89 1.94
C LEU A 76 -14.90 -8.28 3.31
N GLU A 77 -14.26 -8.81 4.35
CA GLU A 77 -14.33 -8.23 5.69
C GLU A 77 -13.45 -6.97 5.84
N GLN A 78 -13.70 -6.15 6.86
CA GLN A 78 -13.07 -4.83 7.09
C GLN A 78 -11.54 -4.79 6.96
N SER A 79 -10.85 -5.87 7.31
CA SER A 79 -9.37 -5.94 7.31
C SER A 79 -8.82 -6.99 6.34
N GLU A 80 -9.67 -7.55 5.49
CA GLU A 80 -9.29 -8.57 4.52
C GLU A 80 -8.64 -7.91 3.29
N ALA A 81 -7.53 -8.49 2.83
CA ALA A 81 -6.85 -8.05 1.63
C ALA A 81 -7.54 -8.62 0.39
N ASN A 82 -7.62 -7.84 -0.69
CA ASN A 82 -8.16 -8.30 -1.97
C ASN A 82 -7.29 -9.40 -2.60
N GLU A 83 -5.99 -9.39 -2.34
CA GLU A 83 -5.05 -10.41 -2.80
C GLU A 83 -3.92 -10.57 -1.77
N VAL A 84 -3.54 -11.82 -1.49
CA VAL A 84 -2.35 -12.14 -0.70
C VAL A 84 -1.42 -13.00 -1.55
N LEU A 85 -0.19 -12.53 -1.72
CA LEU A 85 0.87 -13.23 -2.45
C LEU A 85 2.02 -13.57 -1.52
N THR A 86 2.40 -14.84 -1.47
CA THR A 86 3.55 -15.30 -0.68
C THR A 86 4.78 -15.43 -1.57
N PHE A 87 5.92 -14.90 -1.11
CA PHE A 87 7.20 -14.96 -1.80
C PHE A 87 8.26 -15.63 -0.96
N SER A 88 9.15 -16.37 -1.63
CA SER A 88 10.30 -17.02 -1.01
C SER A 88 11.42 -16.06 -0.62
N SER A 89 11.40 -14.84 -1.18
CA SER A 89 12.37 -13.79 -0.89
C SER A 89 11.78 -12.39 -1.02
N PHE A 90 12.39 -11.44 -0.31
CA PHE A 90 12.00 -10.03 -0.40
C PHE A 90 12.30 -9.43 -1.79
N GLU A 91 13.38 -9.87 -2.45
CA GLU A 91 13.74 -9.41 -3.80
C GLU A 91 12.68 -9.80 -4.84
N GLU A 92 12.17 -11.04 -4.78
CA GLU A 92 11.09 -11.51 -5.65
C GLU A 92 9.79 -10.72 -5.44
N CYS A 93 9.48 -10.41 -4.18
CA CYS A 93 8.34 -9.57 -3.83
C CYS A 93 8.49 -8.16 -4.42
N LEU A 94 9.64 -7.50 -4.24
CA LEU A 94 9.89 -6.16 -4.80
C LEU A 94 9.85 -6.16 -6.34
N LYS A 95 10.40 -7.19 -6.99
CA LYS A 95 10.35 -7.32 -8.45
C LYS A 95 8.90 -7.45 -8.93
N THR A 96 8.09 -8.25 -8.26
CA THR A 96 6.66 -8.40 -8.57
C THR A 96 5.92 -7.09 -8.37
N LEU A 97 6.17 -6.40 -7.25
CA LEU A 97 5.58 -5.10 -6.94
C LEU A 97 5.90 -4.05 -8.01
N GLU A 98 7.17 -3.91 -8.38
CA GLU A 98 7.63 -2.95 -9.39
C GLU A 98 7.10 -3.27 -10.79
N THR A 99 6.97 -4.57 -11.12
CA THR A 99 6.42 -5.01 -12.41
C THR A 99 4.93 -4.68 -12.52
N ARG A 100 4.17 -4.85 -11.43
CA ARG A 100 2.73 -4.54 -11.42
C ARG A 100 2.46 -3.04 -11.28
N TRP A 101 3.25 -2.33 -10.47
CA TRP A 101 3.13 -0.90 -10.22
C TRP A 101 4.50 -0.22 -10.34
N PRO A 102 4.83 0.32 -11.51
CA PRO A 102 6.08 1.02 -11.72
C PRO A 102 6.29 2.15 -10.70
N SER A 103 7.52 2.29 -10.22
CA SER A 103 7.96 3.23 -9.17
C SER A 103 7.50 2.90 -7.74
N ALA A 104 6.72 1.84 -7.50
CA ALA A 104 6.24 1.49 -6.16
C ALA A 104 7.38 1.22 -5.18
N THR A 105 8.46 0.57 -5.63
CA THR A 105 9.60 0.24 -4.75
C THR A 105 10.40 1.46 -4.30
N SER A 106 10.27 2.60 -5.00
CA SER A 106 10.86 3.88 -4.59
C SER A 106 10.03 4.62 -3.52
N ARG A 107 8.82 4.13 -3.24
CA ARG A 107 7.84 4.73 -2.32
C ARG A 107 7.51 3.83 -1.13
N LEU A 108 8.40 2.89 -0.80
CA LEU A 108 8.27 2.06 0.40
C LEU A 108 8.31 2.95 1.64
N THR A 109 7.35 2.76 2.54
CA THR A 109 7.23 3.50 3.79
C THR A 109 7.14 2.52 4.97
N ASN A 110 7.35 3.01 6.19
CA ASN A 110 7.07 2.20 7.38
C ASN A 110 5.55 1.97 7.52
N GLU A 111 5.18 0.92 8.22
CA GLU A 111 3.81 0.71 8.73
C GLU A 111 3.22 2.00 9.33
N PHE A 112 1.94 2.26 9.04
CA PHE A 112 1.16 3.44 9.45
C PHE A 112 1.53 4.74 8.74
N MET A 113 2.42 4.71 7.74
CA MET A 113 2.75 5.91 6.94
C MET A 113 1.90 6.03 5.68
N VAL A 114 1.13 5.00 5.30
CA VAL A 114 0.25 5.03 4.13
C VAL A 114 -0.82 6.13 4.20
N GLN A 115 -1.28 6.48 5.40
CA GLN A 115 -2.23 7.58 5.64
C GLN A 115 -1.66 8.96 5.28
N ASP A 116 -0.36 9.16 5.49
CA ASP A 116 0.32 10.40 5.10
C ASP A 116 0.43 10.52 3.58
N GLU A 117 0.67 9.39 2.90
CA GLU A 117 0.68 9.33 1.43
C GLU A 117 -0.72 9.59 0.86
N TYR A 118 -1.75 9.08 1.51
CA TYR A 118 -3.14 9.37 1.17
C TYR A 118 -3.47 10.86 1.37
N ALA A 119 -3.02 11.47 2.46
CA ALA A 119 -3.18 12.91 2.68
C ALA A 119 -2.51 13.75 1.57
N ASP A 120 -1.31 13.33 1.13
CA ASP A 120 -0.65 13.97 0.00
C ASP A 120 -1.39 13.77 -1.32
N TYR A 121 -1.99 12.59 -1.53
CA TYR A 121 -2.87 12.31 -2.67
C TYR A 121 -4.08 13.25 -2.69
N LEU A 122 -4.75 13.44 -1.54
CA LEU A 122 -5.87 14.39 -1.42
C LEU A 122 -5.45 15.82 -1.76
N ARG A 123 -4.32 16.30 -1.24
CA ARG A 123 -3.82 17.66 -1.51
C ARG A 123 -3.46 17.90 -2.98
N ARG A 124 -3.03 16.86 -3.69
CA ARG A 124 -2.73 16.92 -5.13
C ARG A 124 -4.00 16.89 -5.99
N GLY A 125 -5.14 16.54 -5.40
CA GLY A 125 -6.40 16.29 -6.09
C GLY A 125 -6.55 14.82 -6.48
N ARG A 126 -7.76 14.28 -6.29
CA ARG A 126 -8.08 12.85 -6.53
C ARG A 126 -7.82 12.39 -7.98
N ASP A 127 -7.76 13.33 -8.92
CA ASP A 127 -7.55 13.06 -10.35
C ASP A 127 -6.07 13.08 -10.79
N ALA A 128 -5.12 13.33 -9.89
CA ALA A 128 -3.71 13.53 -10.22
C ALA A 128 -2.95 12.26 -10.65
N GLN A 129 -3.65 11.16 -10.97
CA GLN A 129 -3.02 9.91 -11.38
C GLN A 129 -3.85 9.09 -12.37
N THR A 130 -4.46 9.76 -13.35
CA THR A 130 -4.90 9.12 -14.60
C THR A 130 -3.98 9.57 -15.73
N ALA A 131 -2.71 9.18 -15.67
CA ALA A 131 -1.77 9.36 -16.76
C ALA A 131 -0.87 8.13 -16.86
N ALA A 132 -1.35 7.14 -17.61
CA ALA A 132 -0.51 6.22 -18.35
C ALA A 132 -0.35 6.76 -19.77
#